data_AF-R6DTQ3-F1
#
_entry.id   AF-R6DTQ3-F1
#
_cell.length_a   1.000
_cell.length_b   1.000
_cell.length_c   1.000
_cell.angle_alpha   90.00
_cell.angle_beta   90.00
_cell.angle_gamma   90.00
#
_symmetry.space_group_name_H-M   'P 1'
#
loop_
_entity.id
_entity.type
_entity.pdbx_description
1 polymer ?
#
loop_
_entity_poly.entity_id
_entity_poly.type
_entity_poly.pdbx_seq_one_letter_code
_entity_poly.pdbx_strand_id
1 'polypeptide(L)'
;MYTNVCKHCHKVFKSKIRTMCCNDCRKEDENQLDDIVQYLKLYPNSNALQIAEELGIHPYIVVKFIDEGWLGKVNGTFSRLPDE
;
A
#
# COMPACT_ATOMS: atom_id res chain seq x y z
N MET A 1 21.25 -0.41 -19.36
CA MET A 1 21.20 -0.42 -17.88
C MET A 1 20.70 0.94 -17.45
N TYR A 2 19.61 1.01 -16.68
CA TYR A 2 18.96 2.27 -16.29
C TYR A 2 19.43 2.72 -14.91
N THR A 3 19.60 4.02 -14.73
CA THR A 3 19.83 4.65 -13.43
C THR A 3 18.49 5.14 -12.89
N ASN A 4 18.05 4.62 -11.75
CA ASN A 4 16.80 4.97 -11.11
C ASN A 4 17.06 5.53 -9.71
N VAL A 5 16.08 6.25 -9.16
CA VAL A 5 16.08 6.76 -7.78
C VAL A 5 15.00 6.03 -7.00
N CYS A 6 15.34 5.52 -5.82
CA CYS A 6 14.37 4.79 -5.00
C CYS A 6 13.37 5.75 -4.35
N LYS A 7 12.07 5.46 -4.45
CA LYS A 7 10.98 6.22 -3.81
C LYS A 7 11.02 6.21 -2.28
N HIS A 8 11.70 5.23 -1.68
CA HIS A 8 11.74 5.02 -0.22
C HIS A 8 13.00 5.61 0.41
N CYS A 9 14.17 5.14 -0.05
CA CYS A 9 15.45 5.58 0.51
C CYS A 9 16.16 6.68 -0.29
N HIS A 10 15.59 7.12 -1.42
CA HIS A 10 16.16 8.12 -2.33
C HIS A 10 17.57 7.80 -2.86
N LYS A 11 18.04 6.56 -2.69
CA LYS A 11 19.31 6.11 -3.25
C LYS A 11 19.22 5.98 -4.77
N VAL A 12 20.30 6.36 -5.43
CA VAL A 12 20.49 6.15 -6.87
C VAL A 12 21.02 4.73 -7.10
N PHE A 13 20.34 3.94 -7.93
CA PHE A 13 20.72 2.55 -8.20
C PHE A 13 20.57 2.19 -9.67
N LYS A 14 21.33 1.20 -10.13
CA LYS A 14 21.28 0.70 -11.51
C LYS A 14 20.42 -0.56 -11.60
N SER A 15 19.53 -0.63 -12.59
CA SER A 15 18.68 -1.79 -12.85
C SER A 15 18.59 -2.13 -14.34
N LYS A 16 18.25 -3.39 -14.65
CA LYS A 16 17.95 -3.84 -16.02
C LYS A 16 16.62 -3.29 -16.53
N ILE A 17 15.69 -3.01 -15.61
CA ILE A 17 14.36 -2.46 -15.89
C ILE A 17 14.21 -1.06 -15.27
N ARG A 18 13.26 -0.28 -15.77
CA ARG A 18 12.87 0.99 -15.15
C ARG A 18 12.01 0.67 -13.93
N THR A 19 12.52 0.95 -12.73
CA THR A 19 11.83 0.67 -11.46
C THR A 19 12.07 1.83 -10.51
N MET A 20 11.06 2.15 -9.70
CA MET A 20 11.15 3.22 -8.70
C MET A 20 11.51 2.70 -7.30
N CYS A 21 11.76 1.40 -7.14
CA CYS A 21 12.13 0.81 -5.86
C CYS A 21 13.43 0.01 -5.99
N CYS A 22 14.39 0.21 -5.08
CA CYS A 22 15.61 -0.57 -5.04
C CYS A 22 15.33 -1.96 -4.44
N ASN A 23 16.24 -2.91 -4.62
CA ASN A 23 16.05 -4.27 -4.10
C ASN A 23 15.91 -4.32 -2.57
N ASP A 24 16.59 -3.43 -1.85
CA ASP A 24 16.53 -3.40 -0.39
C ASP A 24 15.16 -2.96 0.10
N CYS A 25 14.63 -1.87 -0.45
CA CYS A 25 13.31 -1.36 -0.10
C CYS A 25 12.15 -2.14 -0.74
N ARG A 26 12.44 -3.08 -1.65
CA ARG A 26 11.40 -3.95 -2.22
C ARG A 26 10.80 -4.86 -1.15
N LYS A 27 11.61 -5.31 -0.20
CA LYS A 27 11.13 -6.06 0.97
C LYS A 27 10.19 -5.22 1.84
N GLU A 28 10.47 -3.93 1.98
CA GLU A 28 9.60 -3.00 2.71
C GLU A 28 8.22 -2.90 2.04
N ASP A 29 8.18 -2.73 0.71
CA ASP A 29 6.93 -2.73 -0.05
C ASP A 29 6.16 -4.06 0.09
N GLU A 30 6.87 -5.20 0.02
CA GLU A 30 6.28 -6.53 0.18
C GLU A 30 5.72 -6.73 1.60
N ASN A 31 6.44 -6.30 2.65
CA ASN A 31 5.98 -6.36 4.04
C ASN A 31 4.75 -5.49 4.27
N GLN A 32 4.75 -4.25 3.77
CA GLN A 32 3.60 -3.35 3.91
C GLN A 32 2.34 -3.92 3.25
N LEU A 33 2.47 -4.59 2.10
CA LEU A 33 1.33 -5.24 1.47
C LEU A 33 0.80 -6.39 2.32
N ASP A 34 1.68 -7.21 2.91
CA ASP A 34 1.28 -8.33 3.77
C ASP A 34 0.54 -7.82 5.02
N ASP A 35 1.03 -6.76 5.65
CA ASP A 35 0.38 -6.10 6.80
C ASP A 35 -1.03 -5.61 6.43
N ILE A 36 -1.19 -4.96 5.27
CA ILE A 36 -2.51 -4.52 4.77
C ILE A 36 -3.44 -5.71 4.54
N VAL A 37 -2.95 -6.78 3.93
CA VAL A 37 -3.73 -7.99 3.67
C VAL A 37 -4.14 -8.68 4.98
N GLN A 38 -3.24 -8.74 5.97
CA GLN A 38 -3.54 -9.30 7.29
C GLN A 38 -4.59 -8.47 8.01
N TYR A 39 -4.49 -7.14 7.97
CA TYR A 39 -5.49 -6.24 8.53
C TYR A 39 -6.86 -6.44 7.85
N LEU A 40 -6.90 -6.49 6.52
CA LEU A 40 -8.14 -6.69 5.76
C LEU A 40 -8.80 -8.06 5.99
N LYS A 41 -8.04 -9.09 6.36
CA LYS A 41 -8.59 -10.39 6.78
C LYS A 41 -9.34 -10.31 8.10
N LEU A 42 -8.91 -9.44 9.01
CA LEU A 42 -9.55 -9.21 10.30
C LEU A 42 -10.72 -8.22 10.18
N TYR A 43 -10.54 -7.17 9.37
CA TYR A 43 -11.48 -6.07 9.19
C TYR A 43 -11.82 -5.89 7.71
N PRO A 44 -12.65 -6.77 7.14
CA PRO A 44 -13.02 -6.71 5.72
C PRO A 44 -13.76 -5.41 5.39
N ASN A 45 -13.63 -4.96 4.14
CA ASN A 45 -14.27 -3.74 3.62
C ASN A 45 -13.81 -2.43 4.29
N SER A 46 -12.70 -2.45 5.04
CA SER A 46 -12.10 -1.24 5.60
C SER A 46 -11.69 -0.26 4.50
N ASN A 47 -11.82 1.03 4.78
CA ASN A 47 -11.42 2.08 3.86
C ASN A 47 -9.90 2.34 3.94
N ALA A 48 -9.35 3.05 2.94
CA ALA A 48 -7.92 3.35 2.87
C ALA A 48 -7.40 4.22 4.03
N LEU A 49 -8.22 5.12 4.59
CA LEU A 49 -7.87 5.93 5.77
C LEU A 49 -7.79 5.08 7.04
N GLN A 50 -8.74 4.18 7.27
CA GLN A 50 -8.75 3.27 8.42
C GLN A 50 -7.52 2.37 8.43
N ILE A 51 -7.21 1.77 7.28
CA ILE A 51 -6.02 0.95 7.10
C ILE A 51 -4.76 1.77 7.39
N ALA A 52 -4.70 3.00 6.89
CA ALA A 52 -3.56 3.88 7.06
C ALA A 52 -3.34 4.32 8.52
N GLU A 53 -4.42 4.63 9.23
CA GLU A 53 -4.37 5.00 10.65
C GLU A 53 -3.89 3.84 11.52
N GLU A 54 -4.42 2.63 11.30
CA GLU A 54 -4.03 1.46 12.10
C GLU A 54 -2.57 1.04 11.84
N LEU A 55 -2.16 1.01 10.57
CA LEU A 55 -0.82 0.54 10.20
C LEU A 55 0.25 1.64 10.26
N GLY A 56 -0.13 2.88 10.55
CA GLY A 56 0.78 4.02 10.59
C GLY A 56 1.43 4.34 9.24
N ILE A 57 0.73 4.05 8.14
CA ILE A 57 1.22 4.28 6.77
C ILE A 57 0.48 5.44 6.10
N HIS A 58 1.06 6.02 5.05
CA HIS A 58 0.39 7.07 4.30
C HIS A 58 -0.77 6.50 3.46
N PRO A 59 -1.99 7.08 3.47
CA PRO A 59 -3.16 6.53 2.73
C PRO A 59 -2.93 6.31 1.24
N TYR A 60 -2.09 7.15 0.63
CA TYR A 60 -1.66 7.00 -0.77
C TYR A 60 -1.03 5.63 -1.06
N ILE A 61 -0.36 4.99 -0.10
CA ILE A 61 0.24 3.67 -0.27
C ILE A 61 -0.86 2.62 -0.52
N VAL A 62 -1.93 2.66 0.27
CA VAL A 62 -3.08 1.76 0.10
C VAL A 62 -3.74 2.01 -1.25
N VAL A 63 -3.99 3.27 -1.63
CA VAL A 63 -4.55 3.63 -2.93
C VAL A 63 -3.69 3.11 -4.08
N LYS A 64 -2.36 3.24 -3.96
CA LYS A 64 -1.41 2.74 -4.94
C LYS A 64 -1.50 1.21 -5.11
N PHE A 65 -1.60 0.45 -4.03
CA PHE A 65 -1.78 -1.01 -4.12
C PHE A 65 -3.10 -1.40 -4.77
N ILE A 66 -4.14 -0.59 -4.59
CA ILE A 66 -5.41 -0.76 -5.31
C ILE A 66 -5.23 -0.48 -6.81
N ASP A 67 -4.56 0.61 -7.18
CA ASP A 67 -4.35 0.98 -8.59
C ASP A 67 -3.41 0.00 -9.33
N GLU A 68 -2.48 -0.61 -8.60
CA GLU A 68 -1.62 -1.70 -9.10
C GLU A 68 -2.35 -3.05 -9.20
N GLY A 69 -3.57 -3.15 -8.69
CA GLY A 69 -4.42 -4.35 -8.78
C GLY A 69 -4.16 -5.42 -7.72
N TRP A 70 -3.36 -5.12 -6.69
CA TRP A 70 -3.13 -6.03 -5.56
C TRP A 70 -4.32 -6.10 -4.60
N LEU A 71 -5.06 -5.00 -4.47
CA LEU A 71 -6.22 -4.88 -3.60
C LEU A 71 -7.49 -4.61 -4.41
N GLY A 72 -8.57 -5.31 -4.07
CA GLY A 72 -9.87 -5.12 -4.72
C GLY A 72 -10.65 -3.95 -4.15
N LYS A 73 -11.39 -3.23 -5.00
CA LYS A 73 -12.42 -2.28 -4.57
C LYS A 73 -13.75 -3.01 -4.43
N VAL A 74 -14.40 -2.85 -3.29
CA VAL A 74 -15.78 -3.29 -3.08
C VAL A 74 -16.67 -2.05 -2.98
N ASN A 75 -17.78 -2.05 -3.70
CA ASN A 75 -18.77 -0.99 -3.59
C ASN A 75 -19.75 -1.39 -2.48
N GLY A 76 -19.61 -0.79 -1.31
CA GLY A 76 -20.52 -0.97 -0.18
C GLY A 76 -21.21 0.35 0.19
N THR A 77 -22.40 0.25 0.76
CA THR A 77 -23.09 1.42 1.33
C THR A 77 -22.61 1.60 2.77
N PHE A 78 -21.70 2.56 2.99
CA PHE A 78 -21.30 2.92 4.34
C PHE A 78 -22.47 3.69 4.99
N SER A 79 -23.13 3.04 5.94
CA SER A 79 -24.20 3.65 6.73
C SER A 79 -23.59 4.16 8.04
N ARG A 80 -23.91 5.39 8.44
CA ARG A 80 -23.62 5.85 9.80
C ARG A 80 -24.34 4.90 10.77
N LEU A 81 -23.66 4.42 11.80
CA LEU A 81 -24.33 3.71 12.89
C LEU A 81 -25.38 4.64 13.49
N PRO A 82 -26.58 4.15 13.84
CA PRO A 82 -27.57 4.98 14.52
C PRO A 82 -26.95 5.51 15.82
N ASP A 83 -27.12 6.81 16.06
CA ASP A 83 -26.80 7.40 17.36
C ASP A 83 -27.80 6.80 18.37
N GLU A 84 -27.32 6.18 19.46
CA GLU A 84 -28.15 5.62 20.55
C GLU A 84 -29.01 6.68 21.25
#